data_AF-A0A7W1MZH0-F1
#
_entry.id   AF-A0A7W1MZH0-F1
#
_cell.length_a   1.000
_cell.length_b   1.000
_cell.length_c   1.000
_cell.angle_alpha   90.00
_cell.angle_beta   90.00
_cell.angle_gamma   90.00
#
_symmetry.space_group_name_H-M   'P 1'
#
loop_
_entity.id
_entity.type
_entity.pdbx_description
1 polymer ?
#
loop_
_entity_poly.entity_id
_entity_poly.type
_entity_poly.pdbx_seq_one_letter_code
_entity_poly.pdbx_strand_id
1 'polypeptide(L)'
;MSASDIRPKSQPLSVRLAPPAYTFVKEEAERTRRAKGAVVEDLLEEAIRVRLFPGIGFKGPDPDRRAWVVGTGLDVSDVIRMLEDFGSVERLAAETHLEPRHVRLAVAYHERFPDEIDRHLKTNRLSLAELQERYPFAATLIVDE
;
A
#
# COMPACT_ATOMS: atom_id res chain seq x y z
N MET A 1 24.29 8.94 -15.44
CA MET A 1 23.98 9.13 -14.00
C MET A 1 22.94 10.22 -13.90
N SER A 2 21.67 9.88 -13.61
CA SER A 2 20.55 10.84 -13.64
C SER A 2 20.42 11.57 -12.31
N ALA A 3 20.27 12.89 -12.36
CA ALA A 3 20.21 13.81 -11.24
C ALA A 3 18.79 13.91 -10.65
N SER A 4 18.24 12.80 -10.13
CA SER A 4 16.90 12.76 -9.57
C SER A 4 16.80 11.84 -8.35
N ASP A 5 17.51 12.13 -7.26
CA ASP A 5 17.12 11.60 -5.94
C ASP A 5 17.78 12.37 -4.78
N ILE A 6 17.66 13.70 -4.77
CA ILE A 6 17.93 14.45 -3.54
C ILE A 6 16.57 14.67 -2.89
N ARG A 7 16.13 13.70 -2.09
CA ARG A 7 15.10 13.99 -1.08
C ARG A 7 15.63 15.14 -0.22
N PRO A 8 14.89 16.26 -0.09
CA PRO A 8 15.31 17.34 0.79
C PRO A 8 15.53 16.78 2.20
N LYS A 9 16.59 17.24 2.87
CA LYS A 9 16.90 16.80 4.23
C LYS A 9 15.69 17.10 5.13
N SER A 10 15.29 16.11 5.93
CA SER A 10 14.25 16.31 6.95
C SER A 10 14.68 17.37 7.96
N GLN A 11 13.72 18.13 8.46
CA GLN A 11 13.96 19.13 9.50
C GLN A 11 13.90 18.45 10.88
N PRO A 12 14.84 18.75 11.81
CA PRO A 12 14.85 18.14 13.12
C PRO A 12 13.65 18.61 13.95
N LEU A 13 12.87 17.67 14.47
CA LEU A 13 11.79 17.93 15.41
C LEU A 13 12.07 17.17 16.71
N SER A 14 12.16 17.88 17.84
CA SER A 14 12.30 17.25 19.16
C SER A 14 10.93 17.06 19.80
N VAL A 15 10.54 15.82 20.03
CA VAL A 15 9.26 15.46 20.68
C VAL A 15 9.50 14.60 21.92
N ARG A 16 8.60 14.70 22.89
CA ARG A 16 8.53 13.76 24.02
C ARG A 16 7.44 12.73 23.72
N LEU A 17 7.82 11.47 23.69
CA LEU A 17 6.89 10.36 23.54
C LEU A 17 6.51 9.82 24.91
N ALA A 18 5.21 9.53 25.10
CA ALA A 18 4.77 8.78 26.27
C ALA A 18 5.39 7.37 26.26
N PRO A 19 5.57 6.73 27.43
CA PRO A 19 6.26 5.43 27.52
C PRO A 19 5.75 4.37 26.53
N PRO A 20 4.42 4.16 26.34
CA PRO A 20 3.93 3.16 25.38
C PRO A 20 4.36 3.45 23.94
N ALA A 21 4.28 4.71 23.50
CA ALA A 21 4.67 5.12 22.16
C ALA A 21 6.19 5.00 21.96
N TYR A 22 6.97 5.37 22.98
CA TYR A 22 8.42 5.21 22.93
C TYR A 22 8.83 3.73 22.81
N THR A 23 8.22 2.85 23.61
CA THR A 23 8.48 1.40 23.56
C THR A 23 8.17 0.84 22.18
N PHE A 24 7.00 1.15 21.62
CA PHE A 24 6.64 0.72 20.26
C PHE A 24 7.68 1.17 19.22
N VAL A 25 8.05 2.45 19.20
CA VAL A 25 9.04 2.99 18.26
C VAL A 25 10.41 2.33 18.44
N LYS A 26 10.81 2.06 19.69
CA LYS A 26 12.08 1.38 19.98
C LYS A 26 12.08 -0.05 19.42
N GLU A 27 11.04 -0.83 19.72
CA GLU A 27 10.91 -2.22 19.29
C GLU A 27 10.84 -2.34 17.78
N GLU A 28 10.04 -1.49 17.13
CA GLU A 28 9.94 -1.46 15.67
C GLU A 28 11.26 -1.07 15.01
N ALA A 29 11.95 -0.06 15.53
CA ALA A 29 13.26 0.35 15.02
C ALA A 29 14.31 -0.78 15.12
N GLU A 30 14.29 -1.54 16.21
CA GLU A 30 15.16 -2.72 16.40
C GLU A 30 14.78 -3.85 15.43
N ARG A 31 13.47 -4.15 15.30
CA ARG A 31 12.92 -5.19 14.43
C ARG A 31 13.25 -4.93 12.95
N THR A 32 13.13 -3.69 12.49
CA THR A 32 13.38 -3.31 11.09
C THR A 32 14.80 -2.82 10.83
N ARG A 33 15.67 -2.77 11.85
CA ARG A 33 17.02 -2.20 11.78
C ARG A 33 17.05 -0.76 11.22
N ARG A 34 16.05 0.04 11.58
CA ARG A 34 15.92 1.45 11.13
C ARG A 34 16.18 2.41 12.29
N ALA A 35 16.49 3.65 11.95
CA ALA A 35 16.54 4.71 12.96
C ALA A 35 15.13 4.98 13.52
N LYS A 36 15.04 5.26 14.84
CA LYS A 36 13.77 5.60 15.51
C LYS A 36 13.05 6.77 14.84
N GLY A 37 13.81 7.78 14.40
CA GLY A 37 13.28 8.92 13.66
C GLY A 37 12.59 8.52 12.36
N ALA A 38 13.14 7.56 11.62
CA ALA A 38 12.53 7.07 10.38
C ALA A 38 11.23 6.31 10.65
N VAL A 39 11.16 5.53 11.74
CA VAL A 39 9.91 4.87 12.17
C VAL A 39 8.84 5.90 12.55
N VAL A 40 9.23 6.95 13.29
CA VAL A 40 8.31 8.04 13.67
C VAL A 40 7.82 8.81 12.45
N GLU A 41 8.71 9.09 11.50
CA GLU A 41 8.39 9.76 10.24
C GLU A 41 7.36 8.97 9.43
N ASP A 42 7.60 7.67 9.20
CA ASP A 42 6.66 6.81 8.47
C ASP A 42 5.28 6.75 9.17
N LEU A 43 5.24 6.56 10.49
CA LEU A 43 3.99 6.55 11.26
C LEU A 43 3.24 7.89 11.19
N LEU A 44 3.98 9.00 11.18
CA LEU A 44 3.40 10.34 11.03
C LEU A 44 2.85 10.55 9.63
N GLU A 45 3.58 10.17 8.59
CA GLU A 45 3.11 10.21 7.21
C GLU A 45 1.82 9.41 7.04
N GLU A 46 1.78 8.18 7.56
CA GLU A 46 0.59 7.33 7.53
C GLU A 46 -0.58 8.00 8.26
N ALA A 47 -0.35 8.55 9.46
CA ALA A 47 -1.38 9.24 10.21
C ALA A 47 -1.93 10.46 9.46
N ILE A 48 -1.09 11.21 8.74
CA ILE A 48 -1.53 12.33 7.89
C ILE A 48 -2.39 11.79 6.74
N ARG A 49 -1.96 10.71 6.08
CA ARG A 49 -2.68 10.12 4.95
C ARG A 49 -4.04 9.55 5.36
N VAL A 50 -4.13 8.86 6.50
CA VAL A 50 -5.40 8.37 7.06
C VAL A 50 -6.35 9.51 7.40
N ARG A 51 -5.84 10.68 7.83
CA ARG A 51 -6.66 11.87 8.07
C ARG A 51 -7.19 12.49 6.77
N LEU A 52 -6.40 12.47 5.70
CA LEU A 52 -6.81 12.97 4.39
C LEU A 52 -7.77 12.03 3.67
N PHE A 53 -7.59 10.72 3.84
CA PHE A 53 -8.37 9.68 3.19
C PHE A 53 -8.94 8.70 4.23
N PRO A 54 -10.01 9.09 4.95
CA PRO A 54 -10.69 8.18 5.85
C PRO A 54 -11.14 6.90 5.12
N GLY A 55 -10.81 5.74 5.69
CA GLY A 55 -11.03 4.44 5.05
C GLY A 55 -9.79 3.85 4.37
N ILE A 56 -8.68 4.58 4.33
CA ILE A 56 -7.35 4.00 4.03
C ILE A 56 -6.68 3.58 5.34
N GLY A 57 -5.99 2.44 5.30
CA GLY A 57 -5.05 2.00 6.34
C GLY A 57 -3.73 1.57 5.73
N PHE A 58 -2.77 1.18 6.57
CA PHE A 58 -1.46 0.69 6.15
C PHE A 58 -1.15 -0.65 6.79
N LYS A 59 -0.64 -1.60 6.00
CA LYS A 59 -0.28 -2.96 6.46
C LYS A 59 0.99 -3.47 5.76
N GLY A 60 1.56 -4.55 6.29
CA GLY A 60 2.80 -5.13 5.79
C GLY A 60 4.04 -4.60 6.52
N PRO A 61 5.14 -5.36 6.50
CA PRO A 61 6.42 -4.90 7.02
C PRO A 61 7.06 -3.90 6.05
N ASP A 62 7.91 -3.02 6.55
CA ASP A 62 8.81 -2.25 5.69
C ASP A 62 9.82 -3.20 4.98
N PRO A 63 10.15 -2.99 3.69
CA PRO A 63 9.71 -1.90 2.79
C PRO A 63 8.37 -2.16 2.09
N ASP A 64 7.78 -3.35 2.25
CA ASP A 64 6.53 -3.77 1.62
C ASP A 64 5.27 -3.25 2.35
N ARG A 65 5.38 -2.07 2.98
CA ARG A 65 4.27 -1.45 3.71
C ARG A 65 3.37 -0.73 2.73
N ARG A 66 2.09 -1.12 2.67
CA ARG A 66 1.17 -0.76 1.59
C ARG A 66 -0.12 -0.14 2.12
N ALA A 67 -0.62 0.86 1.39
CA ALA A 67 -1.96 1.39 1.58
C ALA A 67 -3.01 0.34 1.18
N TRP A 68 -4.02 0.14 2.03
CA TRP A 68 -5.14 -0.75 1.77
C TRP A 68 -6.48 -0.07 2.07
N VAL A 69 -7.54 -0.54 1.40
CA VAL A 69 -8.89 -0.04 1.59
C VAL A 69 -9.53 -0.82 2.73
N VAL A 70 -9.78 -0.14 3.85
CA VAL A 70 -10.32 -0.75 5.06
C VAL A 70 -11.70 -1.35 4.78
N GLY A 71 -11.90 -2.58 5.24
CA GLY A 71 -13.16 -3.32 5.06
C GLY A 71 -13.25 -4.16 3.78
N THR A 72 -12.29 -4.04 2.86
CA THR A 72 -12.27 -4.85 1.62
C THR A 72 -11.20 -5.94 1.63
N GLY A 73 -10.17 -5.77 2.46
CA GLY A 73 -8.98 -6.64 2.46
C GLY A 73 -8.00 -6.37 1.32
N LEU A 74 -8.37 -5.52 0.36
CA LEU A 74 -7.59 -5.23 -0.84
C LEU A 74 -6.65 -4.04 -0.67
N ASP A 75 -5.46 -4.15 -1.27
CA ASP A 75 -4.53 -3.03 -1.35
C ASP A 75 -5.05 -2.00 -2.36
N VAL A 76 -4.66 -0.73 -2.22
CA VAL A 76 -5.10 0.31 -3.17
C VAL A 76 -4.68 -0.07 -4.60
N SER A 77 -3.46 -0.59 -4.77
CA SER A 77 -2.98 -1.08 -6.07
C SER A 77 -3.85 -2.21 -6.65
N ASP A 78 -4.39 -3.09 -5.81
CA ASP A 78 -5.26 -4.16 -6.29
C ASP A 78 -6.59 -3.60 -6.80
N VAL A 79 -7.18 -2.63 -6.08
CA VAL A 79 -8.42 -1.97 -6.50
C VAL A 79 -8.23 -1.18 -7.80
N ILE A 80 -7.11 -0.47 -7.96
CA ILE A 80 -6.79 0.25 -9.19
C ILE A 80 -6.63 -0.72 -10.37
N ARG A 81 -5.89 -1.82 -10.19
CA ARG A 81 -5.75 -2.85 -11.23
C ARG A 81 -7.09 -3.46 -11.61
N MET A 82 -7.92 -3.82 -10.62
CA MET A 82 -9.26 -4.35 -10.89
C MET A 82 -10.12 -3.32 -11.63
N LEU A 83 -10.02 -2.04 -11.31
CA LEU A 83 -10.74 -1.01 -12.07
C LEU A 83 -10.29 -0.94 -13.52
N GLU A 84 -8.98 -1.06 -13.79
CA GLU A 84 -8.43 -1.14 -15.15
C GLU A 84 -8.96 -2.39 -15.90
N ASP A 85 -8.99 -3.55 -15.25
CA ASP A 85 -9.43 -4.82 -15.84
C ASP A 85 -10.93 -4.85 -16.13
N PHE A 86 -11.75 -4.34 -15.22
CA PHE A 86 -13.22 -4.31 -15.38
C PHE A 86 -13.68 -3.13 -16.25
N GLY A 87 -12.90 -2.05 -16.33
CA GLY A 87 -13.14 -0.90 -17.21
C GLY A 87 -14.20 0.09 -16.74
N SER A 88 -14.93 -0.19 -15.65
CA SER A 88 -15.86 0.76 -15.03
C SER A 88 -16.11 0.44 -13.55
N VAL A 89 -16.47 1.46 -12.77
CA VAL A 89 -16.80 1.32 -11.35
C VAL A 89 -18.06 0.46 -11.16
N GLU A 90 -19.04 0.65 -12.04
CA GLU A 90 -20.33 -0.02 -12.01
C GLU A 90 -20.16 -1.53 -12.20
N ARG A 91 -19.38 -1.93 -13.22
CA ARG A 91 -19.11 -3.34 -13.50
C ARG A 91 -18.29 -3.98 -12.39
N LEU A 92 -17.24 -3.29 -11.92
CA LEU A 92 -16.43 -3.76 -10.78
C LEU A 92 -17.29 -3.98 -9.53
N ALA A 93 -18.22 -3.07 -9.24
CA ALA A 93 -19.10 -3.18 -8.09
C ALA A 93 -20.21 -4.23 -8.26
N ALA A 94 -20.66 -4.49 -9.48
CA ALA A 94 -21.66 -5.51 -9.76
C ALA A 94 -21.09 -6.94 -9.68
N GLU A 95 -19.82 -7.11 -10.04
CA GLU A 95 -19.18 -8.42 -10.16
C GLU A 95 -18.28 -8.78 -8.94
N THR A 96 -18.14 -7.88 -7.96
CA THR A 96 -17.33 -8.11 -6.75
C THR A 96 -18.04 -7.63 -5.49
N HIS A 97 -17.41 -7.83 -4.33
CA HIS A 97 -17.89 -7.28 -3.05
C HIS A 97 -17.52 -5.80 -2.83
N LEU A 98 -16.90 -5.14 -3.82
CA LEU A 98 -16.54 -3.73 -3.72
C LEU A 98 -17.75 -2.82 -3.96
N GLU A 99 -18.08 -2.00 -2.97
CA GLU A 99 -18.97 -0.87 -3.21
C GLU A 99 -18.29 0.26 -4.02
N PRO A 100 -19.05 1.07 -4.79
CA PRO A 100 -18.51 2.20 -5.55
C PRO A 100 -17.71 3.21 -4.72
N ARG A 101 -18.04 3.35 -3.42
CA ARG A 101 -17.30 4.22 -2.50
C ARG A 101 -15.87 3.74 -2.25
N HIS A 102 -15.61 2.44 -2.22
CA HIS A 102 -14.27 1.89 -2.04
C HIS A 102 -13.40 2.17 -3.26
N VAL A 103 -13.98 2.01 -4.46
CA VAL A 103 -13.29 2.28 -5.73
C VAL A 103 -12.94 3.76 -5.85
N ARG A 104 -13.90 4.66 -5.57
CA ARG A 104 -13.64 6.11 -5.57
C ARG A 104 -12.58 6.53 -4.56
N LEU A 105 -12.56 5.92 -3.37
CA LEU A 105 -11.52 6.19 -2.37
C LEU A 105 -10.14 5.75 -2.84
N ALA A 106 -10.02 4.57 -3.44
CA ALA A 106 -8.77 4.07 -4.00
C ALA A 106 -8.25 4.98 -5.13
N VAL A 107 -9.13 5.41 -6.04
CA VAL A 107 -8.80 6.35 -7.12
C VAL A 107 -8.32 7.68 -6.55
N ALA A 108 -9.04 8.28 -5.61
CA ALA A 108 -8.66 9.55 -5.00
C ALA A 108 -7.30 9.46 -4.27
N TYR A 109 -7.00 8.32 -3.61
CA TYR A 109 -5.70 8.09 -2.99
C TYR A 109 -4.61 7.94 -4.05
N HIS A 110 -4.85 7.18 -5.12
CA HIS A 110 -3.91 6.98 -6.24
C HIS A 110 -3.56 8.30 -6.93
N GLU A 111 -4.54 9.15 -7.22
CA GLU A 111 -4.32 10.47 -7.81
C GLU A 111 -3.39 11.35 -6.95
N ARG A 112 -3.45 11.19 -5.62
CA ARG A 112 -2.62 11.96 -4.69
C ARG A 112 -1.22 11.38 -4.51
N PHE A 113 -1.08 10.05 -4.59
CA PHE A 113 0.17 9.31 -4.36
C PHE A 113 0.48 8.33 -5.51
N PRO A 114 0.60 8.81 -6.76
CA PRO A 114 0.73 7.92 -7.92
C PRO A 114 2.02 7.10 -7.89
N ASP A 115 3.14 7.71 -7.51
CA ASP A 115 4.45 7.04 -7.48
C ASP A 115 4.50 5.82 -6.54
N GLU A 116 3.75 5.85 -5.45
CA GLU A 116 3.65 4.71 -4.52
C GLU A 116 2.89 3.55 -5.18
N ILE A 117 1.70 3.84 -5.69
CA ILE A 117 0.80 2.83 -6.22
C ILE A 117 1.36 2.25 -7.52
N ASP A 118 1.90 3.09 -8.40
CA ASP A 118 2.51 2.67 -9.67
C ASP A 118 3.71 1.76 -9.44
N ARG A 119 4.47 1.98 -8.35
CA ARG A 119 5.56 1.08 -7.95
C ARG A 119 5.01 -0.30 -7.59
N HIS A 120 3.97 -0.36 -6.76
CA HIS A 120 3.34 -1.63 -6.38
C HIS A 120 2.68 -2.34 -7.57
N LEU A 121 2.04 -1.60 -8.47
CA LEU A 121 1.47 -2.13 -9.72
C LEU A 121 2.54 -2.75 -10.62
N LYS A 122 3.74 -2.15 -10.69
CA LYS A 122 4.87 -2.69 -11.47
C LYS A 122 5.49 -3.93 -10.84
N THR A 123 5.66 -3.96 -9.52
CA THR A 123 6.30 -5.08 -8.80
C THR A 123 5.42 -6.33 -8.76
N ASN A 124 4.09 -6.20 -8.80
CA ASN A 124 3.15 -7.32 -8.75
C ASN A 124 2.76 -7.90 -10.12
N ARG A 125 3.53 -7.62 -11.19
CA ARG A 125 3.35 -8.27 -12.48
C ARG A 125 4.13 -9.58 -12.53
N LEU A 126 3.47 -10.68 -12.19
CA LEU A 126 3.85 -11.99 -12.73
C LEU A 126 2.87 -12.30 -13.86
N SER A 127 3.39 -12.51 -15.06
CA SER A 127 2.61 -13.11 -16.15
C SER A 127 2.06 -14.48 -15.72
N LEU A 128 1.01 -14.96 -16.41
CA LEU A 128 0.49 -16.30 -16.15
C LEU A 128 1.58 -17.37 -16.24
N ALA A 129 2.52 -17.22 -17.19
CA ALA A 129 3.68 -18.09 -17.33
C ALA A 129 4.62 -18.01 -16.10
N GLU A 130 4.93 -16.82 -15.60
CA GLU A 130 5.76 -16.65 -14.40
C GLU A 130 5.05 -17.13 -13.12
N LEU A 131 3.72 -17.02 -13.05
CA LEU A 131 2.92 -17.58 -11.96
C LEU A 131 2.95 -19.11 -11.99
N GLN A 132 2.81 -19.72 -13.16
CA GLN A 132 2.89 -21.17 -13.34
C GLN A 132 4.30 -21.70 -13.02
N GLU A 133 5.34 -20.96 -13.38
CA GLU A 133 6.72 -21.33 -13.04
C GLU A 133 6.99 -21.20 -11.53
N ARG A 134 6.54 -20.10 -10.91
CA ARG A 134 6.78 -19.82 -9.48
C ARG A 134 5.89 -20.63 -8.55
N TYR A 135 4.67 -20.95 -8.98
CA TYR A 135 3.65 -21.68 -8.24
C TYR A 135 3.03 -22.78 -9.12
N PRO A 136 3.80 -23.83 -9.48
CA PRO A 136 3.32 -24.88 -10.38
C PRO A 136 2.10 -25.64 -9.85
N PHE A 137 1.87 -25.61 -8.54
CA PHE A 137 0.70 -26.21 -7.89
C PHE A 137 -0.60 -25.39 -8.06
N ALA A 138 -0.52 -24.10 -8.39
CA ALA A 138 -1.70 -23.24 -8.58
C ALA A 138 -2.42 -23.51 -9.91
N ALA A 139 -1.74 -24.16 -10.87
CA ALA A 139 -2.30 -24.55 -12.16
C ALA A 139 -3.45 -25.58 -12.03
N THR A 140 -3.58 -26.28 -10.91
CA THR A 140 -4.62 -27.31 -10.70
C THR A 140 -5.98 -26.72 -10.27
N LEU A 141 -6.05 -25.41 -9.99
CA LEU A 141 -7.28 -24.73 -9.54
C LEU A 141 -7.97 -23.89 -10.63
N ILE A 142 -7.39 -23.81 -11.83
CA ILE A 142 -8.08 -23.25 -12.99
C ILE A 142 -9.00 -24.35 -13.50
N VAL A 143 -10.26 -24.29 -13.11
CA VAL A 143 -11.31 -25.14 -13.69
C VAL A 143 -11.52 -24.65 -15.11
N ASP A 144 -11.18 -25.46 -16.09
CA ASP A 144 -11.57 -25.25 -17.48
C ASP A 144 -13.11 -25.23 -17.54
N GLU A 145 -13.69 -24.14 -18.02
CA GLU A 145 -15.08 -24.08 -18.50
C GLU A 145 -15.08 -23.72 -19.99
#